data_AF-A0A9P0G5C6-F1
#
_entry.id   AF-A0A9P0G5C6-F1
#
_cell.length_a   1.000
_cell.length_b   1.000
_cell.length_c   1.000
_cell.angle_alpha   90.00
_cell.angle_beta   90.00
_cell.angle_gamma   90.00
#
_symmetry.space_group_name_H-M   'P 1'
#
loop_
_entity.id
_entity.type
_entity.pdbx_description
1 polymer ?
#
loop_
_entity_poly.entity_id
_entity_poly.type
_entity_poly.pdbx_seq_one_letter_code
_entity_poly.pdbx_strand_id
1 'polypeptide(L)'
;MKIFYLIILITVLSSVKAWDSEQLEVFDAVDEVKHNNFYELLNITKDATNSEIKSAFRSLSLKLHPDKNKDVDTSEQFRNLVTVYDVLRNSVKRKYYDEVLLNGLPNWKSGLFYYRFVRKMAMTEVLIILFVIITIGQYLVNWGVYFERQLTLEDMKTKKKKPKNKWKVEDDFDFVIPKPSFYDTLPIQIPRFLWFLITSIPSWLGLLKLAVKEKIEEVNRPPTPEPEPEPVRVKTARKRNKFVVPEGPNFEVQQIGLNVDSNSSTSTIPISGGLWTDDDLAELVRLVKKFPQGTAARWEKIAETLNRSVPEVTYMANKMKENGYRLPAEQEEEVQIKVKQKTKKEVDISDGITKWSQPQQQALEEALSKFPKGAADRWERISELVPEKTKEECMLRFRYLAEDLKKRKGKSEKTDESESIIEPNIISN
;
A
#
# COMPACT_ATOMS: atom_id res chain seq x y z
N MET A 1 35.78 -21.25 6.50
CA MET A 1 34.53 -20.91 7.24
C MET A 1 33.28 -20.92 6.36
N LYS A 2 33.21 -20.19 5.22
CA LYS A 2 32.00 -20.17 4.36
C LYS A 2 31.54 -21.54 3.82
N ILE A 3 32.48 -22.42 3.46
CA ILE A 3 32.19 -23.79 2.99
C ILE A 3 31.64 -24.68 4.11
N PHE A 4 32.08 -24.47 5.35
CA PHE A 4 31.61 -25.24 6.51
C PHE A 4 30.16 -24.91 6.84
N TYR A 5 29.76 -23.63 6.80
CA TYR A 5 28.36 -23.23 6.97
C TYR A 5 27.46 -23.72 5.83
N LEU A 6 27.98 -23.78 4.60
CA LEU A 6 27.25 -24.30 3.45
C LEU A 6 27.06 -25.83 3.54
N ILE A 7 28.07 -26.56 4.01
CA ILE A 7 27.95 -28.00 4.29
C ILE A 7 26.97 -28.25 5.44
N ILE A 8 27.02 -27.46 6.52
CA ILE A 8 26.04 -27.55 7.61
C ILE A 8 24.63 -27.30 7.10
N LEU A 9 24.42 -26.24 6.31
CA LEU A 9 23.12 -25.93 5.70
C LEU A 9 22.61 -27.07 4.82
N ILE A 10 23.47 -27.68 3.99
CA ILE A 10 23.10 -28.83 3.15
C ILE A 10 22.76 -30.05 4.01
N THR A 11 23.57 -30.36 5.04
CA THR A 11 23.30 -31.51 5.92
C THR A 11 22.03 -31.34 6.76
N VAL A 12 21.72 -30.10 7.17
CA VAL A 12 20.46 -29.76 7.85
C VAL A 12 19.27 -29.85 6.89
N LEU A 13 19.41 -29.40 5.63
CA LEU A 13 18.37 -29.58 4.60
C LEU A 13 18.13 -31.06 4.25
N SER A 14 19.18 -31.89 4.21
CA SER A 14 19.06 -33.33 3.95
C SER A 14 18.39 -34.11 5.10
N SER A 15 18.19 -33.48 6.26
CA SER A 15 17.50 -34.10 7.40
C SER A 15 15.97 -33.97 7.30
N VAL A 16 15.45 -33.33 6.24
CA VAL A 16 14.03 -33.34 5.94
C VAL A 16 13.69 -34.66 5.27
N LYS A 17 13.17 -35.62 6.06
CA LYS A 17 12.51 -36.81 5.50
C LYS A 17 11.26 -36.36 4.77
N ALA A 18 11.34 -36.28 3.43
CA ALA A 18 10.17 -36.14 2.59
C ALA A 18 9.28 -37.39 2.74
N TRP A 19 7.97 -37.21 2.62
CA TRP A 19 7.07 -38.37 2.52
C TRP A 19 7.35 -39.13 1.23
N ASP A 20 7.35 -40.44 1.36
CA ASP A 20 7.49 -41.33 0.22
C ASP A 20 6.17 -41.45 -0.56
N SER A 21 6.24 -41.88 -1.83
CA SER A 21 5.06 -42.07 -2.68
C SER A 21 4.07 -43.06 -2.05
N GLU A 22 4.56 -44.17 -1.49
CA GLU A 22 3.71 -45.17 -0.85
C GLU A 22 3.02 -44.62 0.42
N GLN A 23 3.64 -43.68 1.14
CA GLN A 23 3.04 -43.03 2.31
C GLN A 23 1.89 -42.12 1.90
N LEU A 24 2.07 -41.33 0.84
CA LEU A 24 1.03 -40.44 0.32
C LEU A 24 -0.18 -41.22 -0.16
N GLU A 25 0.03 -42.34 -0.87
CA GLU A 25 -1.05 -43.23 -1.30
C GLU A 25 -1.87 -43.77 -0.12
N VAL A 26 -1.20 -44.12 0.99
CA VAL A 26 -1.90 -44.55 2.21
C VAL A 26 -2.70 -43.40 2.81
N PHE A 27 -2.17 -42.17 2.85
CA PHE A 27 -2.91 -41.03 3.38
C PHE A 27 -4.16 -40.71 2.55
N ASP A 28 -4.04 -40.72 1.22
CA ASP A 28 -5.17 -40.51 0.32
C ASP A 28 -6.20 -41.65 0.45
N ALA A 29 -5.75 -42.90 0.61
CA ALA A 29 -6.64 -44.04 0.85
C ALA A 29 -7.43 -43.92 2.16
N VAL A 30 -6.79 -43.46 3.25
CA VAL A 30 -7.46 -43.25 4.55
C VAL A 30 -8.44 -42.07 4.50
N ASP A 31 -8.13 -41.04 3.71
CA ASP A 31 -9.02 -39.88 3.50
C ASP A 31 -10.24 -40.25 2.63
N GLU A 32 -10.05 -41.08 1.60
CA GLU A 32 -11.13 -41.55 0.72
C GLU A 32 -12.11 -42.49 1.45
N VAL A 33 -11.57 -43.44 2.22
CA VAL A 33 -12.38 -44.45 2.90
C VAL A 33 -12.94 -43.88 4.20
N LYS A 34 -14.22 -43.48 4.19
CA LYS A 34 -14.95 -42.91 5.34
C LYS A 34 -15.10 -43.85 6.56
N HIS A 35 -14.53 -45.05 6.53
CA HIS A 35 -14.56 -45.99 7.65
C HIS A 35 -13.38 -45.76 8.59
N ASN A 36 -13.67 -45.81 9.90
CA ASN A 36 -12.68 -45.56 10.95
C ASN A 36 -11.49 -46.55 10.94
N ASN A 37 -11.67 -47.77 10.42
CA ASN A 37 -10.65 -48.81 10.47
C ASN A 37 -10.74 -49.81 9.29
N PHE A 38 -9.63 -50.04 8.61
CA PHE A 38 -9.50 -50.92 7.44
C PHE A 38 -9.59 -52.41 7.84
N TYR A 39 -9.11 -52.76 9.03
CA TYR A 39 -9.20 -54.12 9.56
C TYR A 39 -10.66 -54.48 9.88
N GLU A 40 -11.42 -53.53 10.44
CA GLU A 40 -12.85 -53.70 10.71
C GLU A 40 -13.66 -53.85 9.42
N LEU A 41 -13.34 -53.10 8.37
CA LEU A 41 -14.00 -53.21 7.06
C LEU A 41 -13.87 -54.63 6.46
N LEU A 42 -12.71 -55.27 6.62
CA LEU A 42 -12.48 -56.64 6.20
C LEU A 42 -12.91 -57.69 7.22
N ASN A 43 -13.38 -57.29 8.42
CA ASN A 43 -13.68 -58.16 9.55
C ASN A 43 -12.50 -59.07 9.95
N ILE A 44 -11.30 -58.49 10.03
CA ILE A 44 -10.07 -59.19 10.43
C ILE A 44 -9.40 -58.47 11.60
N THR A 45 -8.48 -59.15 12.28
CA THR A 45 -7.68 -58.55 13.34
C THR A 45 -6.45 -57.84 12.75
N LYS A 46 -5.87 -56.91 13.52
CA LYS A 46 -4.63 -56.20 13.14
C LYS A 46 -3.44 -57.13 12.92
N ASP A 47 -3.42 -58.30 13.56
CA ASP A 47 -2.34 -59.30 13.42
C ASP A 47 -2.57 -60.29 12.27
N ALA A 48 -3.63 -60.10 11.48
CA ALA A 48 -4.01 -61.02 10.42
C ALA A 48 -2.89 -61.19 9.37
N THR A 49 -2.75 -62.42 8.88
CA THR A 49 -1.76 -62.78 7.85
C THR A 49 -2.21 -62.32 6.46
N ASN A 50 -1.28 -62.18 5.52
CA ASN A 50 -1.61 -61.81 4.13
C ASN A 50 -2.57 -62.82 3.45
N SER A 51 -2.53 -64.09 3.84
CA SER A 51 -3.47 -65.11 3.40
C SER A 51 -4.90 -64.85 3.89
N GLU A 52 -5.05 -64.45 5.15
CA GLU A 52 -6.35 -64.11 5.75
C GLU A 52 -6.92 -62.86 5.11
N ILE A 53 -6.10 -61.82 4.92
CA ILE A 53 -6.51 -60.59 4.20
C ILE A 53 -7.03 -60.92 2.80
N LYS A 54 -6.32 -61.78 2.06
CA LYS A 54 -6.73 -62.20 0.70
C LYS A 54 -8.02 -63.02 0.71
N SER A 55 -8.19 -63.90 1.70
CA SER A 55 -9.40 -64.71 1.86
C SER A 55 -10.62 -63.83 2.18
N ALA A 56 -10.48 -62.92 3.15
CA ALA A 56 -11.51 -61.96 3.56
C ALA A 56 -11.92 -61.07 2.39
N PHE A 57 -10.95 -60.50 1.67
CA PHE A 57 -11.20 -59.69 0.46
C PHE A 57 -11.99 -60.47 -0.59
N ARG A 58 -11.62 -61.72 -0.87
CA ARG A 58 -12.34 -62.55 -1.86
C ARG A 58 -13.79 -62.81 -1.42
N SER A 59 -14.02 -63.08 -0.15
CA SER A 59 -15.36 -63.33 0.40
C SER A 59 -16.27 -62.09 0.33
N LEU A 60 -15.72 -60.91 0.62
CA LEU A 60 -16.46 -59.63 0.57
C LEU A 60 -16.65 -59.15 -0.86
N SER A 61 -15.66 -59.33 -1.73
CA SER A 61 -15.75 -58.97 -3.15
C SER A 61 -16.89 -59.70 -3.86
N LEU A 62 -17.14 -60.97 -3.51
CA LEU A 62 -18.26 -61.73 -4.08
C LEU A 62 -19.62 -61.21 -3.61
N LYS A 63 -19.71 -60.68 -2.39
CA LYS A 63 -20.94 -60.12 -1.81
C LYS A 63 -21.23 -58.72 -2.36
N LEU A 64 -20.19 -57.88 -2.48
CA LEU A 64 -20.26 -56.48 -2.89
C LEU A 64 -19.98 -56.27 -4.38
N HIS A 65 -20.05 -57.32 -5.20
CA HIS A 65 -19.75 -57.18 -6.63
C HIS A 65 -20.83 -56.36 -7.34
N PRO A 66 -20.49 -55.28 -8.07
CA PRO A 66 -21.47 -54.39 -8.70
C PRO A 66 -22.35 -55.07 -9.77
N ASP A 67 -21.89 -56.17 -10.35
CA ASP A 67 -22.69 -56.99 -11.29
C ASP A 67 -23.83 -57.74 -10.58
N LYS A 68 -23.59 -58.19 -9.33
CA LYS A 68 -24.58 -58.93 -8.55
C LYS A 68 -25.54 -57.99 -7.81
N ASN A 69 -25.09 -56.79 -7.45
CA ASN A 69 -25.88 -55.82 -6.73
C ASN A 69 -25.68 -54.41 -7.33
N LYS A 70 -26.74 -53.84 -7.91
CA LYS A 70 -26.68 -52.64 -8.76
C LYS A 70 -26.92 -51.32 -8.01
N ASP A 71 -26.92 -51.36 -6.69
CA ASP A 71 -27.11 -50.16 -5.88
C ASP A 71 -25.90 -49.22 -5.98
N VAL A 72 -26.16 -47.91 -5.98
CA VAL A 72 -25.10 -46.86 -6.07
C VAL A 72 -24.07 -47.01 -4.95
N ASP A 73 -24.52 -47.38 -3.75
CA ASP A 73 -23.68 -47.58 -2.57
C ASP A 73 -22.77 -48.83 -2.70
N THR A 74 -23.23 -49.89 -3.40
CA THR A 74 -22.40 -51.09 -3.60
C THR A 74 -21.13 -50.79 -4.39
N SER A 75 -21.21 -49.91 -5.39
CA SER A 75 -20.04 -49.52 -6.18
C SER A 75 -19.02 -48.75 -5.36
N GLU A 76 -19.47 -47.87 -4.45
CA GLU A 76 -18.56 -47.14 -3.55
C GLU A 76 -17.93 -48.08 -2.51
N GLN A 77 -18.74 -48.96 -1.92
CA GLN A 77 -18.24 -49.97 -0.97
C GLN A 77 -17.23 -50.92 -1.61
N PHE A 78 -17.47 -51.34 -2.86
CA PHE A 78 -16.52 -52.15 -3.61
C PHE A 78 -15.22 -51.40 -3.90
N ARG A 79 -15.30 -50.12 -4.29
CA ARG A 79 -14.11 -49.27 -4.48
C ARG A 79 -13.30 -49.17 -3.18
N ASN A 80 -13.97 -48.88 -2.06
CA ASN A 80 -13.34 -48.83 -0.74
C ASN A 80 -12.69 -50.16 -0.36
N LEU A 81 -13.36 -51.29 -0.65
CA LEU A 81 -12.83 -52.63 -0.39
C LEU A 81 -11.53 -52.90 -1.18
N VAL A 82 -11.48 -52.51 -2.45
CA VAL A 82 -10.28 -52.65 -3.30
C VAL A 82 -9.14 -51.78 -2.77
N THR A 83 -9.43 -50.52 -2.42
CA THR A 83 -8.44 -49.60 -1.84
C THR A 83 -7.86 -50.14 -0.53
N VAL A 84 -8.72 -50.62 0.37
CA VAL A 84 -8.31 -51.23 1.64
C VAL A 84 -7.43 -52.47 1.42
N TYR A 85 -7.81 -53.34 0.47
CA TYR A 85 -7.03 -54.52 0.16
C TYR A 85 -5.63 -54.17 -0.38
N ASP A 86 -5.50 -53.17 -1.25
CA ASP A 86 -4.18 -52.79 -1.78
C ASP A 86 -3.25 -52.24 -0.69
N VAL A 87 -3.79 -51.45 0.24
CA VAL A 87 -3.04 -50.93 1.39
C VAL A 87 -2.60 -52.06 2.33
N LEU A 88 -3.50 -52.96 2.72
CA LEU A 88 -3.18 -54.00 3.71
C LEU A 88 -2.35 -55.17 3.14
N ARG A 89 -2.44 -55.43 1.82
CA ARG A 89 -1.66 -56.50 1.16
C ARG A 89 -0.16 -56.17 1.14
N ASN A 90 0.19 -54.90 0.92
CA ASN A 90 1.59 -54.48 0.91
C ASN A 90 2.06 -54.26 2.36
N SER A 91 3.12 -54.97 2.77
CA SER A 91 3.67 -54.87 4.13
C SER A 91 4.20 -53.49 4.46
N VAL A 92 4.69 -52.72 3.47
CA VAL A 92 5.18 -51.35 3.64
C VAL A 92 4.01 -50.39 3.85
N LYS A 93 3.02 -50.38 2.94
CA LYS A 93 1.79 -49.59 3.09
C LYS A 93 1.02 -49.90 4.38
N ARG A 94 0.96 -51.18 4.78
CA ARG A 94 0.35 -51.60 6.05
C ARG A 94 1.04 -50.99 7.26
N LYS A 95 2.37 -50.91 7.27
CA LYS A 95 3.11 -50.23 8.34
C LYS A 95 2.76 -48.75 8.42
N TYR A 96 2.69 -48.06 7.28
CA TYR A 96 2.29 -46.65 7.25
C TYR A 96 0.85 -46.46 7.72
N TYR A 97 -0.06 -47.37 7.35
CA TYR A 97 -1.42 -47.36 7.86
C TYR A 97 -1.47 -47.55 9.39
N ASP A 98 -0.67 -48.48 9.92
CA ASP A 98 -0.56 -48.69 11.36
C ASP A 98 0.03 -47.46 12.09
N GLU A 99 0.95 -46.73 11.45
CA GLU A 99 1.46 -45.44 11.97
C GLU A 99 0.37 -44.36 11.97
N VAL A 100 -0.47 -44.31 10.93
CA VAL A 100 -1.62 -43.40 10.86
C VAL A 100 -2.68 -43.73 11.91
N LEU A 101 -2.91 -45.01 12.21
CA LEU A 101 -3.81 -45.42 13.30
C LEU A 101 -3.32 -44.95 14.67
N LEU A 102 -2.01 -44.90 14.90
CA LEU A 102 -1.42 -44.46 16.17
C LEU A 102 -1.31 -42.93 16.28
N ASN A 103 -0.84 -42.27 15.22
CA ASN A 103 -0.51 -40.84 15.23
C ASN A 103 -1.61 -39.95 14.65
N GLY A 104 -2.59 -40.54 13.98
CA GLY A 104 -3.58 -39.83 13.16
C GLY A 104 -3.04 -39.46 11.77
N LEU A 105 -3.96 -39.03 10.89
CA LEU A 105 -3.60 -38.49 9.59
C LEU A 105 -2.79 -37.19 9.76
N PRO A 106 -1.68 -37.01 9.02
CA PRO A 106 -0.93 -35.77 9.07
C PRO A 106 -1.78 -34.65 8.46
N ASN A 107 -1.84 -33.53 9.17
CA ASN A 107 -2.81 -32.47 8.93
C ASN A 107 -2.45 -31.50 7.79
N TRP A 108 -1.35 -31.72 7.06
CA TRP A 108 -0.82 -30.81 6.04
C TRP A 108 -1.81 -30.39 4.93
N LYS A 109 -2.74 -31.26 4.55
CA LYS A 109 -3.76 -30.99 3.51
C LYS A 109 -4.96 -30.21 4.04
N SER A 110 -5.17 -30.21 5.35
CA SER A 110 -6.29 -29.49 5.96
C SER A 110 -6.00 -28.00 5.94
N GLY A 111 -6.89 -27.18 5.37
CA GLY A 111 -6.75 -25.71 5.45
C GLY A 111 -6.62 -25.21 6.89
N LEU A 112 -7.21 -25.94 7.85
CA LEU A 112 -7.08 -25.68 9.30
C LEU A 112 -5.67 -25.87 9.85
N PHE A 113 -4.78 -26.57 9.15
CA PHE A 113 -3.36 -26.69 9.51
C PHE A 113 -2.69 -25.33 9.55
N TYR A 114 -2.84 -24.56 8.47
CA TYR A 114 -2.35 -23.19 8.42
C TYR A 114 -2.98 -22.35 9.54
N TYR A 115 -4.29 -22.43 9.73
CA TYR A 115 -4.94 -21.66 10.79
C TYR A 115 -4.49 -22.04 12.21
N ARG A 116 -4.28 -23.33 12.52
CA ARG A 116 -3.86 -23.79 13.84
C ARG A 116 -2.38 -23.50 14.10
N PHE A 117 -1.54 -23.66 13.09
CA PHE A 117 -0.10 -23.45 13.20
C PHE A 117 0.23 -21.95 13.23
N VAL A 118 -0.32 -21.15 12.30
CA VAL A 118 -0.11 -19.69 12.24
C VAL A 118 -0.66 -18.98 13.49
N ARG A 119 -1.72 -19.50 14.12
CA ARG A 119 -2.21 -18.95 15.40
C ARG A 119 -1.26 -19.18 16.59
N LYS A 120 -0.44 -20.23 16.51
CA LYS A 120 0.56 -20.56 17.55
C LYS A 120 1.94 -19.97 17.23
N MET A 121 2.17 -19.50 16.01
CA MET A 121 3.38 -18.76 15.67
C MET A 121 3.43 -17.49 16.53
N ALA A 122 4.50 -17.33 17.30
CA ALA A 122 4.75 -16.09 18.02
C ALA A 122 4.85 -14.94 17.01
N MET A 123 4.50 -13.71 17.42
CA MET A 123 4.58 -12.53 16.55
C MET A 123 5.98 -12.40 15.88
N THR A 124 7.02 -12.91 16.52
CA THR A 124 8.39 -12.98 16.00
C THR A 124 8.52 -13.83 14.73
N GLU A 125 7.90 -14.99 14.66
CA GLU A 125 8.00 -15.89 13.49
C GLU A 125 7.29 -15.29 12.27
N VAL A 126 6.12 -14.69 12.48
CA VAL A 126 5.39 -13.97 11.43
C VAL A 126 6.20 -12.76 10.95
N LEU A 127 6.85 -12.04 11.88
CA LEU A 127 7.72 -10.92 11.52
C LEU A 127 8.97 -11.37 10.75
N ILE A 128 9.56 -12.53 11.08
CA ILE A 128 10.70 -13.09 10.32
C ILE A 128 10.26 -13.47 8.91
N ILE A 129 9.12 -14.14 8.76
CA ILE A 129 8.58 -14.52 7.45
C ILE A 129 8.29 -13.26 6.61
N LEU A 130 7.63 -12.28 7.21
CA LEU A 130 7.34 -11.00 6.56
C LEU A 130 8.63 -10.28 6.15
N PHE A 131 9.64 -10.28 7.02
CA PHE A 131 10.95 -9.69 6.75
C PHE A 131 11.63 -10.37 5.55
N VAL A 132 11.61 -11.71 5.47
CA VAL A 132 12.17 -12.47 4.34
C VAL A 132 11.43 -12.12 3.05
N ILE A 133 10.08 -12.07 3.07
CA ILE A 133 9.27 -11.72 1.91
C ILE A 133 9.58 -10.30 1.42
N ILE A 134 9.65 -9.33 2.34
CA ILE A 134 9.99 -7.93 2.00
C ILE A 134 11.41 -7.86 1.42
N THR A 135 12.36 -8.60 1.99
CA THR A 135 13.75 -8.66 1.50
C THR A 135 13.83 -9.17 0.07
N ILE A 136 13.12 -10.28 -0.22
CA ILE A 136 13.06 -10.86 -1.57
C ILE A 136 12.37 -9.88 -2.52
N GLY A 137 11.27 -9.26 -2.09
CA GLY A 137 10.57 -8.25 -2.87
C GLY A 137 11.45 -7.06 -3.25
N GLN A 138 12.21 -6.51 -2.28
CA GLN A 138 13.17 -5.44 -2.54
C GLN A 138 14.27 -5.84 -3.52
N TYR A 139 14.80 -7.06 -3.38
CA TYR A 139 15.79 -7.58 -4.31
C TYR A 139 15.24 -7.67 -5.74
N LEU A 140 14.01 -8.17 -5.91
CA LEU A 140 13.34 -8.24 -7.21
C LEU A 140 13.08 -6.84 -7.81
N VAL A 141 12.69 -5.86 -7.00
CA VAL A 141 12.52 -4.47 -7.45
C VAL A 141 13.85 -3.87 -7.93
N ASN A 142 14.94 -4.10 -7.19
CA ASN A 142 16.27 -3.64 -7.59
C ASN A 142 16.72 -4.29 -8.91
N TRP A 143 16.38 -5.56 -9.12
CA TRP A 143 16.56 -6.22 -10.42
C TRP A 143 15.68 -5.62 -11.52
N GLY A 144 14.43 -5.26 -11.22
CA GLY A 144 13.55 -4.56 -12.16
C GLY A 144 14.15 -3.24 -12.64
N VAL A 145 14.65 -2.42 -11.71
CA VAL A 145 15.35 -1.15 -12.03
C VAL A 145 16.62 -1.41 -12.86
N TYR A 146 17.37 -2.47 -12.56
CA TYR A 146 18.53 -2.86 -13.35
C TYR A 146 18.15 -3.19 -14.81
N PHE A 147 17.09 -3.96 -15.02
CA PHE A 147 16.60 -4.31 -16.37
C PHE A 147 16.07 -3.10 -17.14
N GLU A 148 15.36 -2.18 -16.48
CA GLU A 148 14.91 -0.92 -17.09
C GLU A 148 16.09 -0.06 -17.57
N ARG A 149 17.14 0.06 -16.74
CA ARG A 149 18.37 0.78 -17.10
C ARG A 149 19.12 0.11 -18.25
N GLN A 150 19.15 -1.22 -18.30
CA GLN A 150 19.71 -1.96 -19.44
C GLN A 150 18.98 -1.64 -20.75
N LEU A 151 17.64 -1.67 -20.74
CA LEU A 151 16.84 -1.39 -21.93
C LEU A 151 17.01 0.06 -22.42
N THR A 152 17.01 1.02 -21.49
CA THR A 152 17.21 2.44 -21.84
C THR A 152 18.60 2.71 -22.44
N LEU A 153 19.64 2.00 -21.99
CA LEU A 153 20.97 2.09 -22.60
C LEU A 153 20.99 1.54 -24.03
N GLU A 154 20.31 0.41 -24.28
CA GLU A 154 20.20 -0.14 -25.63
C GLU A 154 19.43 0.80 -26.57
N ASP A 155 18.37 1.46 -26.10
CA ASP A 155 17.66 2.51 -26.83
C ASP A 155 18.55 3.74 -27.14
N MET A 156 19.42 4.12 -26.20
CA MET A 156 20.37 5.22 -26.42
C MET A 156 21.46 4.83 -27.44
N LYS A 157 21.98 3.60 -27.38
CA LYS A 157 22.96 3.08 -28.36
C LYS A 157 22.37 2.98 -29.77
N THR A 158 21.12 2.52 -29.91
CA THR A 158 20.44 2.43 -31.21
C THR A 158 20.11 3.82 -31.77
N LYS A 159 19.74 4.81 -30.94
CA LYS A 159 19.53 6.20 -31.37
C LYS A 159 20.83 6.91 -31.78
N LYS A 160 21.96 6.66 -31.10
CA LYS A 160 23.28 7.21 -31.47
C LYS A 160 23.82 6.71 -32.82
N LYS A 161 23.31 5.60 -33.36
CA LYS A 161 23.70 5.08 -34.68
C LYS A 161 23.08 5.83 -35.88
N LYS A 162 22.17 6.80 -35.67
CA LYS A 162 21.70 7.68 -36.76
C LYS A 162 22.76 8.75 -37.06
N PRO A 163 23.27 8.90 -38.30
CA PRO A 163 24.42 9.74 -38.56
C PRO A 163 24.03 11.22 -38.50
N LYS A 164 24.49 11.92 -37.46
CA LYS A 164 24.68 13.38 -37.51
C LYS A 164 26.12 13.67 -37.15
N ASN A 165 26.87 14.05 -38.17
CA ASN A 165 28.18 14.70 -38.21
C ASN A 165 29.26 14.19 -37.25
N LYS A 166 30.33 13.67 -37.87
CA LYS A 166 31.60 13.28 -37.26
C LYS A 166 32.20 14.43 -36.45
N TRP A 167 32.12 14.32 -35.13
CA TRP A 167 33.19 14.74 -34.23
C TRP A 167 33.63 13.49 -33.46
N LYS A 168 34.88 13.06 -33.69
CA LYS A 168 35.52 12.05 -32.87
C LYS A 168 35.78 12.68 -31.51
N VAL A 169 35.05 12.20 -30.51
CA VAL A 169 35.43 12.34 -29.10
C VAL A 169 35.78 10.93 -28.67
N GLU A 170 37.08 10.64 -28.60
CA GLU A 170 37.58 9.57 -27.73
C GLU A 170 37.20 9.94 -26.30
N ASP A 171 36.26 9.19 -25.72
CA ASP A 171 36.25 8.76 -24.32
C ASP A 171 35.05 7.81 -24.16
N ASP A 172 35.31 6.54 -24.41
CA ASP A 172 34.45 5.42 -24.02
C ASP A 172 34.40 5.36 -22.48
N PHE A 173 33.55 6.19 -21.87
CA PHE A 173 33.03 5.88 -20.54
C PHE A 173 32.07 4.70 -20.70
N ASP A 174 32.61 3.49 -20.54
CA ASP A 174 31.84 2.28 -20.30
C ASP A 174 30.99 2.50 -19.04
N PHE A 175 29.77 3.00 -19.23
CA PHE A 175 28.79 3.13 -18.16
C PHE A 175 28.32 1.73 -17.76
N VAL A 176 29.12 1.06 -16.93
CA VAL A 176 28.80 -0.24 -16.34
C VAL A 176 27.75 0.00 -15.27
N ILE A 177 26.48 -0.31 -15.57
CA ILE A 177 25.43 -0.31 -14.56
C ILE A 177 25.83 -1.36 -13.50
N PRO A 178 25.99 -0.97 -12.22
CA PRO A 178 26.34 -1.93 -11.18
C PRO A 178 25.22 -2.97 -11.04
N LYS A 179 25.60 -4.25 -11.01
CA LYS A 179 24.65 -5.35 -10.83
C LYS A 179 24.09 -5.30 -9.41
N PRO A 180 22.77 -5.46 -9.23
CA PRO A 180 22.15 -5.43 -7.90
C PRO A 180 22.74 -6.53 -7.02
N SER A 181 23.30 -6.13 -5.87
CA SER A 181 23.93 -7.05 -4.93
C SER A 181 22.98 -7.35 -3.76
N PHE A 182 23.12 -8.53 -3.15
CA PHE A 182 22.37 -8.85 -1.93
C PHE A 182 22.69 -7.90 -0.78
N TYR A 183 23.89 -7.30 -0.79
CA TYR A 183 24.32 -6.31 0.20
C TYR A 183 23.57 -4.97 0.11
N ASP A 184 22.85 -4.71 -0.98
CA ASP A 184 22.08 -3.48 -1.20
C ASP A 184 20.63 -3.58 -0.68
N THR A 185 20.33 -4.65 0.06
CA THR A 185 19.02 -4.83 0.71
C THR A 185 19.02 -4.16 2.09
N LEU A 186 17.92 -3.48 2.45
CA LEU A 186 17.78 -2.79 3.74
C LEU A 186 18.12 -3.66 4.97
N PRO A 187 17.72 -4.95 5.03
CA PRO A 187 18.15 -5.89 6.07
C PRO A 187 19.64 -5.94 6.39
N ILE A 188 20.48 -5.78 5.37
CA ILE A 188 21.94 -5.90 5.48
C ILE A 188 22.58 -4.51 5.55
N GLN A 189 21.95 -3.53 4.88
CA GLN A 189 22.39 -2.14 4.87
C GLN A 189 22.20 -1.45 6.22
N ILE A 190 21.08 -1.67 6.91
CA ILE A 190 20.77 -1.02 8.20
C ILE A 190 21.79 -1.43 9.28
N PRO A 191 22.09 -2.72 9.52
CA PRO A 191 23.10 -3.11 10.52
C PRO A 191 24.48 -2.58 10.16
N ARG A 192 24.84 -2.58 8.88
CA ARG A 192 26.13 -2.04 8.41
C ARG A 192 26.22 -0.53 8.64
N PHE A 193 25.13 0.19 8.38
CA PHE A 193 25.05 1.63 8.62
C PHE A 193 25.08 1.94 10.12
N LEU A 194 24.35 1.19 10.95
CA LEU A 194 24.36 1.35 12.41
C LEU A 194 25.74 1.07 12.99
N TRP A 195 26.42 0.01 12.52
CA TRP A 195 27.80 -0.28 12.90
C TRP A 195 28.74 0.86 12.50
N PHE A 196 28.63 1.34 11.26
CA PHE A 196 29.42 2.46 10.75
C PHE A 196 29.17 3.75 11.52
N LEU A 197 27.92 4.01 11.90
CA LEU A 197 27.53 5.16 12.72
C LEU A 197 28.24 5.08 14.07
N ILE A 198 28.17 3.92 14.74
CA ILE A 198 28.81 3.71 16.05
C ILE A 198 30.33 3.87 15.96
N THR A 199 30.98 3.29 14.94
CA THR A 199 32.43 3.37 14.80
C THR A 199 32.92 4.75 14.35
N SER A 200 32.08 5.57 13.74
CA SER A 200 32.43 6.92 13.28
C SER A 200 32.22 8.01 14.34
N ILE A 201 31.54 7.70 15.45
CA ILE A 201 31.30 8.65 16.56
C ILE A 201 32.61 9.27 17.10
N PRO A 202 33.69 8.51 17.37
CA PRO A 202 34.93 9.09 17.89
C PRO A 202 35.58 10.10 16.94
N SER A 203 35.58 9.83 15.64
CA SER A 203 36.12 10.73 14.62
C SER A 203 35.31 12.02 14.50
N TRP A 204 33.99 11.93 14.55
CA TRP A 204 33.10 13.10 14.56
C TRP A 204 33.30 13.94 15.83
N LEU A 205 33.38 13.30 17.00
CA LEU A 205 33.68 13.99 18.26
C LEU A 205 35.05 14.69 18.22
N GLY A 206 36.04 14.12 17.53
CA GLY A 206 37.34 14.76 17.30
C GLY A 206 37.23 16.06 16.50
N LEU A 207 36.48 16.05 15.39
CA LEU A 207 36.24 17.25 14.57
C LEU A 207 35.47 18.34 15.33
N LEU A 208 34.47 17.95 16.12
CA LEU A 208 33.72 18.87 16.98
C LEU A 208 34.63 19.50 18.05
N LYS A 209 35.52 18.73 18.67
CA LYS A 209 36.49 19.26 19.63
C LYS A 209 37.44 20.27 19.01
N LEU A 210 37.88 20.03 17.77
CA LEU A 210 38.73 20.98 17.04
C LEU A 210 37.98 22.27 16.70
N ALA A 211 36.74 22.19 16.22
CA ALA A 211 35.92 23.36 15.94
C ALA A 211 35.61 24.19 17.19
N VAL A 212 35.38 23.53 18.34
CA VAL A 212 35.20 24.22 19.63
C VAL A 212 36.49 24.87 20.11
N LYS A 213 37.63 24.17 19.96
CA LYS A 213 38.95 24.71 20.33
C LYS A 213 39.30 25.93 19.49
N GLU A 214 39.08 25.87 18.18
CA GLU A 214 39.31 27.00 17.26
C GLU A 214 38.48 28.22 17.66
N LYS A 215 37.19 28.04 18.00
CA LYS A 215 36.35 29.14 18.50
C LYS A 215 36.83 29.71 19.84
N ILE A 216 37.28 28.87 20.77
CA ILE A 216 37.82 29.32 22.05
C ILE A 216 39.13 30.09 21.85
N GLU A 217 39.96 29.64 20.91
CA GLU A 217 41.25 30.25 20.57
C GLU A 217 41.08 31.56 19.77
N GLU A 218 40.03 31.68 18.97
CA GLU A 218 39.61 32.92 18.30
C GLU A 218 39.12 33.96 19.32
N VAL A 219 38.31 33.56 20.31
CA VAL A 219 37.81 34.45 21.38
C VAL A 219 38.93 34.93 22.31
N ASN A 220 39.95 34.11 22.56
CA ASN A 220 41.09 34.46 23.43
C ASN A 220 42.26 35.11 22.67
N ARG A 221 42.15 35.34 21.36
CA ARG A 221 43.22 35.98 20.58
C ARG A 221 43.28 37.46 20.97
N PRO A 222 44.47 38.00 21.32
CA PRO A 222 44.61 39.44 21.56
C PRO A 222 44.26 40.24 20.30
N PRO A 223 43.72 41.47 20.43
CA PRO A 223 43.40 42.30 19.27
C PRO A 223 44.65 42.46 18.41
N THR A 224 44.51 42.09 17.14
CA THR A 224 45.58 42.27 16.15
C THR A 224 45.87 43.76 16.03
N PRO A 225 47.14 44.21 16.06
CA PRO A 225 47.47 45.62 15.85
C PRO A 225 46.82 46.09 14.56
N GLU A 226 46.02 47.15 14.68
CA GLU A 226 45.31 47.78 13.57
C GLU A 226 46.33 48.17 12.50
N PRO A 227 46.27 47.61 11.27
CA PRO A 227 47.19 48.02 10.21
C PRO A 227 46.90 49.49 9.87
N GLU A 228 47.95 50.31 9.78
CA GLU A 228 47.87 51.69 9.30
C GLU A 228 47.03 51.76 8.02
N PRO A 229 46.16 52.77 7.86
CA PRO A 229 45.23 52.82 6.75
C PRO A 229 45.98 52.97 5.43
N GLU A 230 46.00 51.90 4.63
CA GLU A 230 46.40 51.97 3.22
C GLU A 230 45.48 52.93 2.46
N PRO A 231 46.02 53.76 1.53
CA PRO A 231 45.21 54.73 0.80
C PRO A 231 44.17 54.03 -0.07
N VAL A 232 42.90 54.37 0.17
CA VAL A 232 41.74 53.87 -0.58
C VAL A 232 41.90 54.18 -2.07
N ARG A 233 42.18 53.16 -2.87
CA ARG A 233 42.11 53.23 -4.34
C ARG A 233 40.64 53.33 -4.74
N VAL A 234 40.20 54.55 -5.07
CA VAL A 234 38.90 54.82 -5.69
C VAL A 234 38.81 54.04 -7.00
N LYS A 235 38.01 52.97 -7.04
CA LYS A 235 37.59 52.37 -8.30
C LYS A 235 36.67 53.36 -9.00
N THR A 236 37.14 53.98 -10.07
CA THR A 236 36.33 54.84 -10.92
C THR A 236 35.14 54.03 -11.44
N ALA A 237 33.93 54.46 -11.09
CA ALA A 237 32.72 53.93 -11.68
C ALA A 237 32.76 54.18 -13.19
N ARG A 238 32.75 53.09 -13.97
CA ARG A 238 32.66 53.15 -15.43
C ARG A 238 31.36 53.89 -15.78
N LYS A 239 31.50 55.11 -16.29
CA LYS A 239 30.41 56.01 -16.70
C LYS A 239 29.50 55.27 -17.69
N ARG A 240 28.34 54.81 -17.23
CA ARG A 240 27.25 54.40 -18.12
C ARG A 240 26.65 55.69 -18.67
N ASN A 241 26.76 55.91 -19.97
CA ASN A 241 26.19 57.08 -20.63
C ASN A 241 24.70 57.14 -20.34
N LYS A 242 24.28 58.27 -19.74
CA LYS A 242 22.90 58.59 -19.40
C LYS A 242 22.16 58.86 -20.71
N PHE A 243 21.20 58.01 -21.06
CA PHE A 243 20.29 58.26 -22.17
C PHE A 243 19.43 59.48 -21.80
N VAL A 244 19.56 60.56 -22.55
CA VAL A 244 18.76 61.79 -22.38
C VAL A 244 17.55 61.66 -23.30
N VAL A 245 16.36 61.64 -22.71
CA VAL A 245 15.09 61.69 -23.43
C VAL A 245 14.83 63.16 -23.80
N PRO A 246 14.59 63.50 -25.08
CA PRO A 246 14.24 64.86 -25.48
C PRO A 246 12.86 65.28 -24.98
N GLU A 247 12.76 66.51 -24.49
CA GLU A 247 11.53 67.13 -24.00
C GLU A 247 10.53 67.38 -25.16
N GLY A 248 9.39 66.71 -25.10
CA GLY A 248 8.18 67.03 -25.85
C GLY A 248 7.22 67.90 -25.01
N PRO A 249 6.25 68.58 -25.63
CA PRO A 249 5.62 69.78 -25.06
C PRO A 249 4.76 69.47 -23.84
N ASN A 250 4.87 70.35 -22.84
CA ASN A 250 4.12 70.36 -21.59
C ASN A 250 2.61 70.24 -21.83
N PHE A 251 1.97 69.28 -21.17
CA PHE A 251 0.52 69.29 -20.98
C PHE A 251 0.22 69.10 -19.49
N GLU A 252 -0.27 70.15 -18.85
CA GLU A 252 -0.78 70.13 -17.48
C GLU A 252 -2.01 69.24 -17.41
N VAL A 253 -2.00 68.24 -16.52
CA VAL A 253 -3.17 67.41 -16.25
C VAL A 253 -3.93 68.00 -15.07
N GLN A 254 -5.08 68.60 -15.38
CA GLN A 254 -6.09 69.03 -14.42
C GLN A 254 -6.83 67.79 -13.89
N GLN A 255 -6.85 67.61 -12.57
CA GLN A 255 -7.65 66.56 -11.93
C GLN A 255 -9.14 66.91 -12.01
N ILE A 256 -9.93 66.07 -12.69
CA ILE A 256 -11.39 66.06 -12.55
C ILE A 256 -11.81 64.61 -12.33
N GLY A 257 -12.58 64.41 -11.26
CA GLY A 257 -13.08 63.10 -10.84
C GLY A 257 -14.31 62.60 -11.61
N LEU A 258 -14.53 61.29 -11.44
CA LEU A 258 -15.79 60.53 -11.46
C LEU A 258 -16.76 60.74 -12.64
N ASN A 259 -16.91 59.74 -13.50
CA ASN A 259 -17.93 58.66 -13.40
C ASN A 259 -18.15 57.96 -14.76
N VAL A 260 -18.15 56.61 -14.71
CA VAL A 260 -19.09 55.65 -15.35
C VAL A 260 -19.55 55.92 -16.80
N ASP A 261 -19.09 55.11 -17.76
CA ASP A 261 -19.89 54.08 -18.47
C ASP A 261 -19.18 53.41 -19.68
N SER A 262 -19.23 52.07 -19.68
CA SER A 262 -19.47 51.13 -20.80
C SER A 262 -19.03 51.48 -22.26
N ASN A 263 -17.88 50.96 -22.74
CA ASN A 263 -17.79 49.96 -23.83
C ASN A 263 -16.36 49.68 -24.33
N SER A 264 -16.11 48.39 -24.55
CA SER A 264 -15.05 47.66 -25.27
C SER A 264 -13.79 48.35 -25.83
N SER A 265 -12.67 47.70 -25.48
CA SER A 265 -11.47 47.37 -26.28
C SER A 265 -10.46 48.48 -26.61
N THR A 266 -9.29 48.49 -25.96
CA THR A 266 -8.06 47.79 -26.43
C THR A 266 -6.84 48.14 -25.56
N SER A 267 -6.02 47.12 -25.28
CA SER A 267 -4.62 47.13 -24.79
C SER A 267 -4.31 47.76 -23.43
N THR A 268 -4.41 46.95 -22.37
CA THR A 268 -3.89 47.25 -21.03
C THR A 268 -2.44 46.81 -20.88
N ILE A 269 -1.59 47.77 -20.50
CA ILE A 269 -0.24 47.57 -19.95
C ILE A 269 -0.38 46.70 -18.68
N PRO A 270 0.48 45.69 -18.44
CA PRO A 270 0.37 44.87 -17.23
C PRO A 270 0.68 45.70 -15.99
N ILE A 271 -0.35 45.91 -15.16
CA ILE A 271 -0.26 46.56 -13.86
C ILE A 271 0.40 45.57 -12.90
N SER A 272 1.72 45.67 -12.78
CA SER A 272 2.47 44.91 -11.77
C SER A 272 2.30 45.58 -10.41
N GLY A 273 1.54 44.96 -9.49
CA GLY A 273 1.48 45.37 -8.07
C GLY A 273 0.09 45.55 -7.44
N GLY A 274 -1.00 45.11 -8.08
CA GLY A 274 -2.36 45.19 -7.50
C GLY A 274 -2.60 44.18 -6.35
N LEU A 275 -3.45 44.55 -5.38
CA LEU A 275 -3.95 43.63 -4.35
C LEU A 275 -4.61 42.40 -5.00
N TRP A 276 -4.42 41.20 -4.44
CA TRP A 276 -5.10 39.99 -4.92
C TRP A 276 -6.52 39.95 -4.39
N THR A 277 -7.51 40.03 -5.28
CA THR A 277 -8.93 39.92 -4.90
C THR A 277 -9.37 38.46 -4.85
N ASP A 278 -10.45 38.14 -4.15
CA ASP A 278 -10.99 36.76 -4.10
C ASP A 278 -11.38 36.24 -5.50
N ASP A 279 -11.79 37.14 -6.40
CA ASP A 279 -12.07 36.80 -7.80
C ASP A 279 -10.79 36.43 -8.58
N ASP A 280 -9.69 37.19 -8.39
CA ASP A 280 -8.39 36.88 -9.00
C ASP A 280 -7.82 35.54 -8.51
N LEU A 281 -8.01 35.24 -7.23
CA LEU A 281 -7.59 33.98 -6.61
C LEU A 281 -8.42 32.81 -7.13
N ALA A 282 -9.73 33.01 -7.29
CA ALA A 282 -10.62 32.00 -7.88
C ALA A 282 -10.26 31.69 -9.34
N GLU A 283 -9.98 32.72 -10.13
CA GLU A 283 -9.57 32.57 -11.51
C GLU A 283 -8.19 31.89 -11.63
N LEU A 284 -7.25 32.21 -10.75
CA LEU A 284 -5.95 31.54 -10.67
C LEU A 284 -6.11 30.03 -10.41
N VAL A 285 -6.95 29.62 -9.46
CA VAL A 285 -7.22 28.19 -9.18
C VAL A 285 -7.81 27.50 -10.39
N ARG A 286 -8.75 28.15 -11.10
CA ARG A 286 -9.37 27.61 -12.30
C ARG A 286 -8.35 27.43 -13.44
N LEU A 287 -7.48 28.41 -13.66
CA LEU A 287 -6.44 28.37 -14.70
C LEU A 287 -5.34 27.33 -14.37
N VAL A 288 -4.97 27.19 -13.10
CA VAL A 288 -4.03 26.17 -12.63
C VAL A 288 -4.57 24.75 -12.83
N LYS A 289 -5.88 24.52 -12.61
CA LYS A 289 -6.57 23.25 -12.95
C LYS A 289 -6.64 23.04 -14.47
N LYS A 290 -6.93 24.09 -15.25
CA LYS A 290 -7.05 24.04 -16.72
C LYS A 290 -5.73 23.70 -17.43
N PHE A 291 -4.60 24.16 -16.90
CA PHE A 291 -3.28 23.87 -17.44
C PHE A 291 -2.48 22.99 -16.46
N PRO A 292 -2.49 21.66 -16.60
CA PRO A 292 -1.78 20.76 -15.69
C PRO A 292 -0.25 20.81 -15.88
N GLN A 293 0.46 20.25 -14.89
CA GLN A 293 1.92 20.14 -14.90
C GLN A 293 2.40 19.39 -16.16
N GLY A 294 3.30 20.01 -16.93
CA GLY A 294 3.80 19.49 -18.22
C GLY A 294 3.37 20.31 -19.44
N THR A 295 2.42 21.25 -19.30
CA THR A 295 2.10 22.19 -20.38
C THR A 295 3.26 23.18 -20.59
N ALA A 296 3.80 23.25 -21.81
CA ALA A 296 4.83 24.24 -22.17
C ALA A 296 4.27 25.68 -22.02
N ALA A 297 5.09 26.59 -21.48
CA ALA A 297 4.71 27.99 -21.22
C ALA A 297 3.44 28.16 -20.35
N ARG A 298 3.17 27.20 -19.45
CA ARG A 298 2.02 27.23 -18.53
C ARG A 298 1.88 28.58 -17.82
N TRP A 299 2.95 29.04 -17.18
CA TRP A 299 2.90 30.24 -16.35
C TRP A 299 2.78 31.52 -17.17
N GLU A 300 3.30 31.54 -18.39
CA GLU A 300 3.15 32.66 -19.33
C GLU A 300 1.68 32.83 -19.74
N LYS A 301 1.00 31.72 -20.08
CA LYS A 301 -0.43 31.74 -20.41
C LYS A 301 -1.30 32.18 -19.24
N ILE A 302 -1.03 31.66 -18.04
CA ILE A 302 -1.82 32.03 -16.84
C ILE A 302 -1.59 33.51 -16.50
N ALA A 303 -0.35 33.98 -16.57
CA ALA A 303 0.01 35.38 -16.31
C ALA A 303 -0.62 36.35 -17.33
N GLU A 304 -0.62 35.97 -18.62
CA GLU A 304 -1.29 36.71 -19.68
C GLU A 304 -2.80 36.79 -19.46
N THR A 305 -3.44 35.70 -19.00
CA THR A 305 -4.89 35.68 -18.74
C THR A 305 -5.27 36.56 -17.54
N LEU A 306 -4.43 36.56 -16.49
CA LEU A 306 -4.64 37.36 -15.28
C LEU A 306 -4.12 38.80 -15.40
N ASN A 307 -3.51 39.18 -16.54
CA ASN A 307 -2.82 40.46 -16.73
C ASN A 307 -1.78 40.80 -15.64
N ARG A 308 -1.12 39.79 -15.07
CA ARG A 308 -0.10 39.93 -14.01
C ARG A 308 1.25 39.37 -14.46
N SER A 309 2.31 39.60 -13.68
CA SER A 309 3.64 39.08 -14.01
C SER A 309 3.79 37.59 -13.70
N VAL A 310 4.57 36.86 -14.51
CA VAL A 310 4.86 35.42 -14.32
C VAL A 310 5.43 35.10 -12.93
N PRO A 311 6.37 35.89 -12.36
CA PRO A 311 6.88 35.67 -11.01
C PRO A 311 5.81 35.84 -9.92
N GLU A 312 4.89 36.79 -10.08
CA GLU A 312 3.83 37.06 -9.10
C GLU A 312 2.78 35.93 -9.07
N VAL A 313 2.37 35.48 -10.25
CA VAL A 313 1.39 34.37 -10.41
C VAL A 313 1.95 33.05 -9.90
N THR A 314 3.23 32.75 -10.18
CA THR A 314 3.90 31.54 -9.66
C THR A 314 4.03 31.57 -8.15
N TYR A 315 4.40 32.71 -7.58
CA TYR A 315 4.47 32.89 -6.13
C TYR A 315 3.10 32.68 -5.48
N MET A 316 2.04 33.30 -6.02
CA MET A 316 0.71 33.17 -5.44
C MET A 316 0.11 31.77 -5.59
N ALA A 317 0.34 31.09 -6.72
CA ALA A 317 -0.10 29.71 -6.92
C ALA A 317 0.57 28.73 -5.94
N ASN A 318 1.86 28.92 -5.64
CA ASN A 318 2.55 28.13 -4.62
C ASN A 318 2.04 28.44 -3.21
N LYS A 319 1.82 29.72 -2.89
CA LYS A 319 1.27 30.17 -1.60
C LYS A 319 -0.13 29.63 -1.33
N MET A 320 -1.00 29.57 -2.35
CA MET A 320 -2.34 28.97 -2.23
C MET A 320 -2.29 27.45 -2.05
N LYS A 321 -1.30 26.78 -2.64
CA LYS A 321 -1.08 25.34 -2.46
C LYS A 321 -0.59 25.00 -1.05
N GLU A 322 0.24 25.85 -0.45
CA GLU A 322 0.74 25.67 0.92
C GLU A 322 -0.35 25.98 1.97
N ASN A 323 -1.16 27.01 1.74
CA ASN A 323 -2.19 27.44 2.71
C ASN A 323 -3.57 26.80 2.51
N GLY A 324 -3.76 25.98 1.47
CA GLY A 324 -4.99 25.22 1.26
C GLY A 324 -6.25 26.07 1.02
N TYR A 325 -6.17 27.07 0.14
CA TYR A 325 -7.33 27.92 -0.19
C TYR A 325 -8.43 27.09 -0.89
N ARG A 326 -9.66 27.12 -0.36
CA ARG A 326 -10.86 26.49 -0.92
C ARG A 326 -11.85 27.54 -1.39
N LEU A 327 -12.39 27.36 -2.59
CA LEU A 327 -13.42 28.23 -3.17
C LEU A 327 -14.73 28.12 -2.36
N PRO A 328 -15.46 29.23 -2.12
CA PRO A 328 -16.77 29.19 -1.45
C PRO A 328 -17.84 28.35 -2.19
N ALA A 329 -17.59 27.97 -3.43
CA ALA A 329 -18.49 27.16 -4.26
C ALA A 329 -18.23 25.63 -4.22
N GLU A 330 -17.27 25.15 -3.41
CA GLU A 330 -16.94 23.72 -3.24
C GLU A 330 -17.34 23.20 -1.84
N GLN A 331 -18.46 23.67 -1.25
CA GLN A 331 -18.98 23.09 0.00
C GLN A 331 -19.63 21.70 -0.17
N GLU A 332 -19.74 21.18 -1.38
CA GLU A 332 -20.26 19.83 -1.63
C GLU A 332 -19.41 19.13 -2.70
N GLU A 333 -18.20 18.70 -2.35
CA GLU A 333 -17.59 17.48 -2.92
C GLU A 333 -16.24 17.14 -2.26
N GLU A 334 -15.92 15.84 -2.28
CA GLU A 334 -14.73 15.17 -1.76
C GLU A 334 -14.71 14.74 -0.28
N VAL A 335 -15.47 13.67 0.02
CA VAL A 335 -14.87 12.52 0.70
C VAL A 335 -15.02 11.28 -0.20
N GLN A 336 -14.06 11.10 -1.11
CA GLN A 336 -13.93 9.84 -1.84
C GLN A 336 -13.18 8.82 -0.96
N ILE A 337 -13.90 7.81 -0.46
CA ILE A 337 -13.30 6.56 0.01
C ILE A 337 -13.18 5.65 -1.21
N LYS A 338 -11.93 5.37 -1.63
CA LYS A 338 -11.66 4.40 -2.70
C LYS A 338 -12.04 2.99 -2.24
N VAL A 339 -13.06 2.41 -2.85
CA VAL A 339 -13.26 0.96 -2.92
C VAL A 339 -13.26 0.55 -4.39
N LYS A 340 -12.31 -0.31 -4.78
CA LYS A 340 -12.31 -0.96 -6.09
C LYS A 340 -13.45 -1.99 -6.13
N GLN A 341 -14.34 -1.93 -7.12
CA GLN A 341 -14.63 -3.05 -8.03
C GLN A 341 -15.69 -2.71 -9.12
N LYS A 342 -15.29 -2.98 -10.37
CA LYS A 342 -16.03 -3.49 -11.55
C LYS A 342 -17.53 -3.14 -11.75
N THR A 343 -17.75 -2.33 -12.80
CA THR A 343 -18.81 -2.39 -13.84
C THR A 343 -20.29 -2.22 -13.46
N LYS A 344 -20.85 -1.11 -13.98
CA LYS A 344 -22.14 -0.93 -14.67
C LYS A 344 -23.27 -0.21 -13.90
N LYS A 345 -23.76 0.86 -14.55
CA LYS A 345 -24.92 1.75 -14.32
C LYS A 345 -24.82 2.71 -13.13
N GLU A 346 -24.36 3.93 -13.43
CA GLU A 346 -24.66 5.14 -12.67
C GLU A 346 -26.18 5.40 -12.78
N VAL A 347 -26.88 5.17 -11.68
CA VAL A 347 -28.16 5.82 -11.40
C VAL A 347 -27.86 6.78 -10.25
N ASP A 348 -28.45 7.96 -10.32
CA ASP A 348 -28.27 9.10 -9.43
C ASP A 348 -28.65 8.73 -7.98
N ILE A 349 -27.65 8.31 -7.17
CA ILE A 349 -27.83 7.78 -5.80
C ILE A 349 -27.78 8.91 -4.74
N SER A 350 -27.38 10.12 -5.12
CA SER A 350 -27.22 11.25 -4.19
C SER A 350 -28.56 11.69 -3.57
N ASP A 351 -29.65 11.63 -4.34
CA ASP A 351 -30.98 12.12 -3.94
C ASP A 351 -31.74 11.19 -2.98
N GLY A 352 -31.36 9.91 -2.91
CA GLY A 352 -32.03 8.88 -2.08
C GLY A 352 -31.59 8.83 -0.62
N ILE A 353 -30.47 9.48 -0.28
CA ILE A 353 -29.85 9.44 1.06
C ILE A 353 -30.50 10.43 2.03
N THR A 354 -30.92 11.58 1.53
CA THR A 354 -31.43 12.71 2.34
C THR A 354 -32.95 12.75 2.43
N LYS A 355 -33.68 12.10 1.50
CA LYS A 355 -35.16 11.98 1.52
C LYS A 355 -35.59 10.63 2.10
N TRP A 356 -35.56 10.52 3.43
CA TRP A 356 -36.18 9.41 4.19
C TRP A 356 -37.28 9.97 5.09
N SER A 357 -38.50 9.49 4.92
CA SER A 357 -39.60 9.81 5.82
C SER A 357 -39.54 8.98 7.09
N GLN A 358 -40.06 9.52 8.20
CA GLN A 358 -40.20 8.80 9.47
C GLN A 358 -40.87 7.40 9.33
N PRO A 359 -41.96 7.21 8.57
CA PRO A 359 -42.57 5.89 8.39
C PRO A 359 -41.67 4.91 7.61
N GLN A 360 -40.92 5.37 6.60
CA GLN A 360 -39.96 4.52 5.88
C GLN A 360 -38.80 4.08 6.79
N GLN A 361 -38.34 4.99 7.65
CA GLN A 361 -37.30 4.70 8.63
C GLN A 361 -37.79 3.65 9.66
N GLN A 362 -39.02 3.79 10.16
CA GLN A 362 -39.62 2.82 11.07
C GLN A 362 -39.82 1.44 10.41
N ALA A 363 -40.26 1.40 9.15
CA ALA A 363 -40.38 0.16 8.38
C ALA A 363 -39.02 -0.54 8.18
N LEU A 364 -37.95 0.23 7.95
CA LEU A 364 -36.59 -0.30 7.82
C LEU A 364 -36.10 -0.90 9.15
N GLU A 365 -36.34 -0.23 10.27
CA GLU A 365 -35.98 -0.73 11.60
C GLU A 365 -36.76 -2.00 11.97
N GLU A 366 -38.05 -2.03 11.67
CA GLU A 366 -38.90 -3.21 11.87
C GLU A 366 -38.41 -4.39 11.01
N ALA A 367 -38.11 -4.15 9.72
CA ALA A 367 -37.58 -5.17 8.83
C ALA A 367 -36.19 -5.68 9.29
N LEU A 368 -35.33 -4.80 9.79
CA LEU A 368 -34.01 -5.16 10.33
C LEU A 368 -34.09 -5.98 11.62
N SER A 369 -35.15 -5.79 12.42
CA SER A 369 -35.40 -6.62 13.61
C SER A 369 -35.94 -8.00 13.25
N LYS A 370 -36.80 -8.09 12.21
CA LYS A 370 -37.33 -9.37 11.70
C LYS A 370 -36.26 -10.23 11.03
N PHE A 371 -35.25 -9.63 10.38
CA PHE A 371 -34.19 -10.35 9.68
C PHE A 371 -32.80 -10.06 10.26
N PRO A 372 -32.28 -10.89 11.19
CA PRO A 372 -30.95 -10.70 11.79
C PRO A 372 -29.80 -11.01 10.82
N LYS A 373 -28.56 -10.68 11.24
CA LYS A 373 -27.35 -10.89 10.44
C LYS A 373 -27.12 -12.38 10.19
N GLY A 374 -27.10 -12.80 8.92
CA GLY A 374 -26.83 -14.19 8.50
C GLY A 374 -27.91 -14.84 7.63
N ALA A 375 -29.08 -14.21 7.48
CA ALA A 375 -30.11 -14.69 6.56
C ALA A 375 -29.66 -14.49 5.09
N ALA A 376 -29.75 -15.54 4.28
CA ALA A 376 -29.63 -15.44 2.82
C ALA A 376 -30.74 -14.52 2.29
N ASP A 377 -30.44 -13.67 1.32
CA ASP A 377 -31.39 -12.71 0.70
C ASP A 377 -32.02 -11.70 1.66
N ARG A 378 -31.33 -11.42 2.78
CA ARG A 378 -31.77 -10.45 3.81
C ARG A 378 -32.20 -9.11 3.21
N TRP A 379 -31.38 -8.54 2.34
CA TRP A 379 -31.62 -7.19 1.81
C TRP A 379 -32.75 -7.14 0.79
N GLU A 380 -33.02 -8.25 0.11
CA GLU A 380 -34.13 -8.37 -0.83
C GLU A 380 -35.47 -8.39 -0.08
N ARG A 381 -35.56 -9.20 0.99
CA ARG A 381 -36.73 -9.20 1.88
C ARG A 381 -36.92 -7.89 2.65
N ILE A 382 -35.83 -7.20 3.00
CA ILE A 382 -35.91 -5.88 3.64
C ILE A 382 -36.49 -4.85 2.68
N SER A 383 -36.05 -4.83 1.41
CA SER A 383 -36.61 -3.88 0.44
C SER A 383 -38.08 -4.10 0.11
N GLU A 384 -38.58 -5.34 0.20
CA GLU A 384 -40.01 -5.63 0.00
C GLU A 384 -40.89 -5.03 1.11
N LEU A 385 -40.35 -4.85 2.31
CA LEU A 385 -41.06 -4.29 3.47
C LEU A 385 -40.92 -2.77 3.59
N VAL A 386 -39.99 -2.14 2.86
CA VAL A 386 -39.78 -0.70 2.90
C VAL A 386 -40.38 -0.06 1.64
N PRO A 387 -41.46 0.72 1.76
CA PRO A 387 -42.17 1.26 0.61
C PRO A 387 -41.27 2.22 -0.19
N GLU A 388 -41.29 2.05 -1.52
CA GLU A 388 -40.61 2.90 -2.51
C GLU A 388 -39.09 3.00 -2.39
N LYS A 389 -38.43 2.06 -1.69
CA LYS A 389 -36.97 2.02 -1.56
C LYS A 389 -36.37 0.72 -2.07
N THR A 390 -35.26 0.87 -2.79
CA THR A 390 -34.51 -0.27 -3.33
C THR A 390 -33.65 -0.91 -2.24
N LYS A 391 -33.23 -2.17 -2.48
CA LYS A 391 -32.29 -2.88 -1.60
C LYS A 391 -30.97 -2.12 -1.39
N GLU A 392 -30.52 -1.38 -2.40
CA GLU A 392 -29.29 -0.60 -2.36
C GLU A 392 -29.42 0.62 -1.45
N GLU A 393 -30.54 1.35 -1.54
CA GLU A 393 -30.84 2.47 -0.65
C GLU A 393 -31.01 2.03 0.82
N CYS A 394 -31.68 0.89 1.05
CA CYS A 394 -31.84 0.33 2.40
C CYS A 394 -30.49 -0.07 3.03
N MET A 395 -29.60 -0.68 2.25
CA MET A 395 -28.23 -1.01 2.69
C MET A 395 -27.42 0.25 3.04
N LEU A 396 -27.52 1.27 2.21
CA LEU A 396 -26.75 2.49 2.37
C LEU A 396 -27.23 3.31 3.56
N ARG A 397 -28.56 3.39 3.76
CA ARG A 397 -29.16 3.99 4.97
C ARG A 397 -28.77 3.26 6.25
N PHE A 398 -28.74 1.93 6.24
CA PHE A 398 -28.29 1.14 7.39
C PHE A 398 -26.83 1.43 7.76
N ARG A 399 -25.94 1.55 6.77
CA ARG A 399 -24.52 1.90 7.02
C ARG A 399 -24.39 3.28 7.63
N TYR A 400 -25.12 4.26 7.11
CA TYR A 400 -25.17 5.62 7.65
C TYR A 400 -25.58 5.63 9.13
N LEU A 401 -26.66 4.92 9.49
CA LEU A 401 -27.13 4.84 10.88
C LEU A 401 -26.12 4.12 11.80
N ALA A 402 -25.46 3.08 11.31
CA ALA A 402 -24.43 2.38 12.07
C ALA A 402 -23.21 3.28 12.35
N GLU A 403 -22.82 4.13 11.39
CA GLU A 403 -21.75 5.11 11.57
C GLU A 403 -22.16 6.22 12.56
N ASP A 404 -23.39 6.72 12.47
CA ASP A 404 -23.90 7.73 13.40
C ASP A 404 -23.99 7.19 14.84
N LEU A 405 -24.42 5.94 15.03
CA LEU A 405 -24.41 5.29 16.35
C LEU A 405 -22.98 5.10 16.88
N LYS A 406 -22.02 4.77 16.00
CA LYS A 406 -20.61 4.64 16.37
C LYS A 406 -20.01 6.00 16.78
N LYS A 407 -20.35 7.07 16.07
CA LYS A 407 -19.96 8.45 16.42
C LYS A 407 -20.55 8.87 17.77
N ARG A 408 -21.82 8.54 18.03
CA ARG A 408 -22.47 8.83 19.33
C ARG A 408 -21.84 8.06 20.49
N LYS A 409 -21.55 6.76 20.33
CA LYS A 409 -20.84 5.96 21.35
C LYS A 409 -19.42 6.46 21.62
N GLY A 410 -18.67 6.79 20.56
CA GLY A 410 -17.33 7.35 20.72
C GLY A 410 -17.32 8.76 21.33
N LYS A 411 -18.46 9.48 21.26
CA LYS A 411 -18.64 10.77 21.92
C LYS A 411 -19.04 10.59 23.39
N SER A 412 -19.90 9.61 23.73
CA SER A 412 -20.22 9.29 25.13
C SER A 412 -19.00 8.78 25.91
N GLU A 413 -18.21 7.86 25.34
CA GLU A 413 -16.98 7.36 25.98
C GLU A 413 -15.96 8.49 26.28
N LYS A 414 -15.86 9.49 25.40
CA LYS A 414 -15.02 10.68 25.64
C LYS A 414 -15.59 11.66 26.68
N THR A 415 -16.89 11.61 26.92
CA THR A 415 -17.55 12.48 27.91
C THR A 415 -17.37 11.88 29.31
N ASP A 416 -17.49 10.55 29.41
CA ASP A 416 -17.27 9.79 30.65
C ASP A 416 -15.80 9.83 31.11
N GLU A 417 -14.83 9.82 30.18
CA GLU A 417 -13.41 10.06 30.52
C GLU A 417 -13.16 11.48 31.05
N SER A 418 -13.90 12.49 30.57
CA SER A 418 -13.74 13.88 31.04
C SER A 418 -14.41 14.18 32.38
N GLU A 419 -15.46 13.44 32.76
CA GLU A 419 -16.07 13.52 34.10
C GLU A 419 -15.23 12.82 35.18
N SER A 420 -14.45 11.79 34.83
CA SER A 420 -13.57 11.07 35.78
C SER A 420 -12.34 11.86 36.27
N ILE A 421 -12.04 13.01 35.65
CA ILE A 421 -10.85 13.83 35.96
C ILE A 421 -11.18 15.00 36.91
N ILE A 422 -12.45 15.21 37.27
CA ILE A 422 -12.91 16.31 38.13
C ILE A 422 -13.56 15.78 39.41
N GLU A 423 -12.82 15.00 40.20
CA GLU A 423 -13.07 14.91 41.66
C GLU A 423 -11.97 15.69 42.40
N PRO A 424 -12.22 16.94 42.84
CA PRO A 424 -11.32 17.61 43.75
C PRO A 424 -11.41 17.00 45.14
N ASN A 425 -10.28 16.47 45.58
CA ASN A 425 -9.93 16.09 46.94
C ASN A 425 -10.33 17.20 47.93
N ILE A 426 -11.47 17.03 48.61
CA ILE A 426 -11.87 17.83 49.79
C ILE A 426 -12.24 16.85 50.89
N ILE A 427 -11.35 16.69 51.87
CA ILE A 427 -11.61 16.64 53.33
C ILE A 427 -10.24 16.79 54.01
N SER A 428 -9.99 17.95 54.66
CA SER A 428 -9.40 18.06 56.01
C SER A 428 -9.05 19.53 56.35
N ASN A 429 -10.02 20.26 56.91
CA ASN A 429 -9.99 20.84 58.26
C ASN A 429 -11.22 21.70 58.52
#